data_AF-A0A7V5EZ32-F1
#
_entry.id   AF-A0A7V5EZ32-F1
#
_cell.length_a   1.000
_cell.length_b   1.000
_cell.length_c   1.000
_cell.angle_alpha   90.00
_cell.angle_beta   90.00
_cell.angle_gamma   90.00
#
_symmetry.space_group_name_H-M   'P 1'
#
loop_
_entity.id
_entity.type
_entity.pdbx_description
1 polymer ?
#
loop_
_entity_poly.entity_id
_entity_poly.type
_entity_poly.pdbx_seq_one_letter_code
_entity_poly.pdbx_strand_id
1 'polypeptide(L)'
;MKRLPIGISDFKQVIEEDNYFIDKSMLIHELINSNAQVTLLPRPRRFGKTLNLSMLRYFFNNREDNTHLFKDLAISKTLQFNEYVGKYPIIFLSFKDIKSTNIDDTIEGIKSLITEVFGLFEEEISKLELSKKDSIDVENILYFRASNRVYQNSLRLLSSLLYKIYNKKVVILIDEYDTPIHASYLNGYYSEFIDFIRNLLSGAFKDNDYLYKGVITGILRVSRESIFSGLNNIATYTIVDYEYSNRFGFTIDETQKILTDFNLSDIYKDVSDSYNGYKIGKETIFNPWSILNFVSDKEHRLLPYWANT
;
A
#
# COMPACT_ATOMS: atom_id res chain seq x y z
N MET A 1 4.52 -17.19 -24.28
CA MET A 1 3.49 -16.60 -23.40
C MET A 1 4.17 -16.13 -22.14
N LYS A 2 3.80 -14.95 -21.62
CA LYS A 2 4.33 -14.46 -20.34
C LYS A 2 3.87 -15.36 -19.19
N ARG A 3 4.65 -15.42 -18.12
CA ARG A 3 4.28 -16.15 -16.89
C ARG A 3 3.26 -15.33 -16.10
N LEU A 4 2.32 -15.99 -15.43
CA LEU A 4 1.34 -15.31 -14.57
C LEU A 4 1.95 -15.06 -13.19
N PRO A 5 1.89 -13.84 -12.64
CA PRO A 5 2.52 -13.49 -11.36
C PRO A 5 1.65 -13.93 -10.15
N ILE A 6 1.30 -15.21 -10.07
CA ILE A 6 0.47 -15.73 -8.98
C ILE A 6 1.25 -15.70 -7.67
N GLY A 7 0.77 -14.90 -6.71
CA GLY A 7 1.40 -14.76 -5.40
C GLY A 7 2.56 -13.75 -5.35
N ILE A 8 2.91 -13.13 -6.47
CA ILE A 8 3.93 -12.06 -6.51
C ILE A 8 3.25 -10.73 -6.22
N SER A 9 3.73 -10.02 -5.20
CA SER A 9 3.24 -8.70 -4.79
C SER A 9 4.26 -7.59 -4.97
N ASP A 10 5.45 -7.90 -5.46
CA ASP A 10 6.48 -6.89 -5.74
C ASP A 10 6.43 -6.46 -7.21
N PHE A 11 6.20 -5.17 -7.44
CA PHE A 11 6.03 -4.62 -8.78
C PHE A 11 7.32 -4.72 -9.61
N LYS A 12 8.47 -4.44 -9.02
CA LYS A 12 9.77 -4.53 -9.71
C LYS A 12 10.02 -5.96 -10.18
N GLN A 13 9.80 -6.95 -9.32
CA GLN A 13 9.89 -8.36 -9.69
C GLN A 13 8.97 -8.73 -10.86
N VAL A 14 7.70 -8.27 -10.85
CA VAL A 14 6.76 -8.54 -11.94
C VAL A 14 7.27 -8.01 -13.28
N ILE A 15 7.83 -6.80 -13.30
CA ILE A 15 8.32 -6.17 -14.53
C ILE A 15 9.65 -6.77 -14.99
N GLU A 16 10.62 -6.94 -14.09
CA GLU A 16 11.97 -7.44 -14.43
C GLU A 16 11.98 -8.91 -14.86
N GLU A 17 11.09 -9.73 -14.32
CA GLU A 17 10.93 -11.14 -14.74
C GLU A 17 10.08 -11.33 -16.00
N ASP A 18 9.64 -10.23 -16.65
CA ASP A 18 8.72 -10.23 -17.80
C ASP A 18 7.43 -11.03 -17.56
N ASN A 19 6.90 -10.94 -16.33
CA ASN A 19 5.62 -11.54 -15.98
C ASN A 19 4.46 -10.78 -16.64
N TYR A 20 3.32 -11.45 -16.79
CA TYR A 20 2.10 -10.85 -17.31
C TYR A 20 1.58 -9.80 -16.34
N PHE A 21 1.47 -8.55 -16.78
CA PHE A 21 1.07 -7.42 -15.94
C PHE A 21 -0.06 -6.65 -16.63
N ILE A 22 -1.15 -6.44 -15.88
CA ILE A 22 -2.22 -5.53 -16.30
C ILE A 22 -1.87 -4.15 -15.75
N ASP A 23 -1.68 -3.20 -16.67
CA ASP A 23 -1.16 -1.88 -16.35
C ASP A 23 -2.17 -1.04 -15.56
N LYS A 24 -1.85 -0.82 -14.27
CA LYS A 24 -2.58 0.07 -13.36
C LYS A 24 -1.81 1.35 -13.03
N SER A 25 -0.75 1.67 -13.77
CA SER A 25 0.15 2.79 -13.49
C SER A 25 -0.54 4.16 -13.47
N MET A 26 -1.68 4.30 -14.14
CA MET A 26 -2.49 5.53 -14.05
C MET A 26 -3.11 5.77 -12.66
N LEU A 27 -3.00 4.84 -11.72
CA LEU A 27 -3.19 5.09 -10.29
C LEU A 27 -2.26 6.22 -9.79
N ILE A 28 -1.01 6.23 -10.25
CA ILE A 28 -0.02 7.26 -9.90
C ILE A 28 -0.51 8.64 -10.33
N HIS A 29 -0.96 8.76 -11.58
CA HIS A 29 -1.51 10.01 -12.13
C HIS A 29 -2.71 10.52 -11.32
N GLU A 30 -3.65 9.63 -10.99
CA GLU A 30 -4.84 9.97 -10.21
C GLU A 30 -4.50 10.36 -8.76
N LEU A 31 -3.49 9.73 -8.16
CA LEU A 31 -3.01 10.12 -6.82
C LEU A 31 -2.34 11.50 -6.84
N ILE A 32 -1.44 11.77 -7.79
CA ILE A 32 -0.73 13.06 -7.87
C ILE A 32 -1.70 14.22 -8.06
N ASN A 33 -2.70 14.05 -8.94
CA ASN A 33 -3.68 15.10 -9.23
C ASN A 33 -4.83 15.20 -8.22
N SER A 34 -4.90 14.29 -7.23
CA SER A 34 -5.93 14.34 -6.20
C SER A 34 -5.64 15.44 -5.17
N ASN A 35 -6.69 16.18 -4.81
CA ASN A 35 -6.64 17.22 -3.77
C ASN A 35 -6.35 16.66 -2.37
N ALA A 36 -6.57 15.36 -2.15
CA ALA A 36 -6.35 14.74 -0.85
C ALA A 36 -4.86 14.50 -0.59
N GLN A 37 -4.29 15.10 0.45
CA GLN A 37 -2.91 14.81 0.85
C GLN A 37 -2.75 13.36 1.35
N VAL A 38 -3.78 12.83 2.02
CA VAL A 38 -3.80 11.46 2.55
C VAL A 38 -5.02 10.73 2.02
N THR A 39 -4.79 9.57 1.41
CA THR A 39 -5.81 8.78 0.72
C THR A 39 -5.87 7.36 1.29
N LEU A 40 -7.05 6.92 1.72
CA LEU A 40 -7.34 5.55 2.12
C LEU A 40 -8.12 4.83 1.01
N LEU A 41 -7.57 3.72 0.53
CA LEU A 41 -8.08 2.91 -0.59
C LEU A 41 -8.46 1.50 -0.10
N PRO A 42 -9.60 1.32 0.58
CA PRO A 42 -10.05 0.01 1.01
C PRO A 42 -10.55 -0.78 -0.21
N ARG A 43 -10.02 -1.98 -0.40
CA ARG A 43 -10.44 -2.91 -1.46
C ARG A 43 -10.51 -4.33 -0.92
N PRO A 44 -11.36 -5.21 -1.49
CA PRO A 44 -11.44 -6.59 -1.03
C PRO A 44 -10.09 -7.33 -1.10
N ARG A 45 -10.02 -8.50 -0.46
CA ARG A 45 -8.82 -9.35 -0.48
C ARG A 45 -8.44 -9.71 -1.91
N ARG A 46 -7.13 -9.80 -2.19
CA ARG A 46 -6.55 -10.18 -3.49
C ARG A 46 -6.85 -9.24 -4.67
N PHE A 47 -7.24 -7.98 -4.43
CA PHE A 47 -7.46 -6.95 -5.47
C PHE A 47 -6.19 -6.25 -5.99
N GLY A 48 -4.99 -6.72 -5.63
CA GLY A 48 -3.72 -6.12 -6.06
C GLY A 48 -3.27 -4.91 -5.24
N LYS A 49 -3.77 -4.73 -4.01
CA LYS A 49 -3.42 -3.60 -3.13
C LYS A 49 -1.91 -3.48 -2.89
N THR A 50 -1.28 -4.54 -2.40
CA THR A 50 0.16 -4.59 -2.12
C THR A 50 1.01 -4.37 -3.37
N LEU A 51 0.61 -4.95 -4.51
CA LEU A 51 1.29 -4.76 -5.80
C LEU A 51 1.25 -3.29 -6.23
N ASN A 52 0.08 -2.64 -6.14
CA ASN A 52 -0.07 -1.23 -6.44
C ASN A 52 0.74 -0.34 -5.48
N LEU A 53 0.81 -0.67 -4.19
CA LEU A 53 1.66 0.06 -3.24
C LEU A 53 3.14 -0.13 -3.54
N SER A 54 3.58 -1.33 -3.92
CA SER A 54 4.95 -1.58 -4.38
C SER A 54 5.26 -0.75 -5.64
N MET A 55 4.33 -0.65 -6.58
CA MET A 55 4.45 0.23 -7.76
C MET A 55 4.61 1.70 -7.35
N LEU A 56 3.79 2.21 -6.41
CA LEU A 56 3.94 3.59 -5.90
C LEU A 56 5.28 3.80 -5.21
N ARG A 57 5.74 2.83 -4.41
CA ARG A 57 7.04 2.84 -3.76
C ARG A 57 8.15 3.04 -4.79
N TYR A 58 8.21 2.20 -5.82
CA TYR A 58 9.24 2.31 -6.85
C TYR A 58 9.12 3.59 -7.69
N PHE A 59 7.90 4.05 -7.97
CA PHE A 59 7.70 5.26 -8.76
C PHE A 59 8.29 6.50 -8.08
N PHE A 60 8.01 6.68 -6.78
CA PHE A 60 8.41 7.89 -6.07
C PHE A 60 9.85 7.82 -5.51
N ASN A 61 10.37 6.63 -5.18
CA ASN A 61 11.63 6.44 -4.44
C ASN A 61 12.84 7.11 -5.09
N ASN A 62 13.45 8.05 -4.37
CA ASN A 62 14.62 8.82 -4.79
C ASN A 62 15.99 8.19 -4.50
N ARG A 63 16.03 7.01 -3.88
CA ARG A 63 17.31 6.32 -3.56
C ARG A 63 17.83 5.46 -4.70
N GLU A 64 16.98 5.12 -5.67
CA GLU A 64 17.30 4.23 -6.80
C GLU A 64 16.69 4.77 -8.10
N ASP A 65 17.37 4.57 -9.23
CA ASP A 65 16.77 4.86 -10.54
C ASP A 65 15.83 3.73 -10.99
N ASN A 66 14.54 3.96 -10.79
CA ASN A 66 13.46 3.04 -11.13
C ASN A 66 12.75 3.41 -12.45
N THR A 67 13.26 4.37 -13.23
CA THR A 67 12.60 4.90 -14.43
C THR A 67 12.30 3.80 -15.46
N HIS A 68 13.21 2.83 -15.59
CA HIS A 68 13.10 1.70 -16.52
C HIS A 68 11.88 0.79 -16.26
N LEU A 69 11.39 0.72 -15.01
CA LEU A 69 10.24 -0.11 -14.64
C LEU A 69 8.91 0.40 -15.23
N PHE A 70 8.88 1.66 -15.66
CA PHE A 70 7.66 2.34 -16.09
C PHE A 70 7.63 2.69 -17.58
N LYS A 71 8.71 2.46 -18.31
CA LYS A 71 8.89 2.96 -19.69
C LYS A 71 7.73 2.59 -20.63
N ASP A 72 7.22 1.36 -20.51
CA ASP A 72 6.17 0.81 -21.38
C ASP A 72 4.76 0.94 -20.78
N LEU A 73 4.63 1.56 -19.61
CA LEU A 73 3.37 1.75 -18.90
C LEU A 73 2.70 3.07 -19.26
N ALA A 74 1.38 3.15 -19.12
CA ALA A 74 0.57 4.32 -19.45
C ALA A 74 1.03 5.59 -18.72
N ILE A 75 1.53 5.48 -17.48
CA ILE A 75 2.05 6.62 -16.73
C ILE A 75 3.20 7.33 -17.46
N SER A 76 4.05 6.61 -18.23
CA SER A 76 5.22 7.21 -18.92
C SER A 76 4.84 8.26 -19.96
N LYS A 77 3.58 8.24 -20.41
CA LYS A 77 3.03 9.17 -21.39
C LYS A 77 2.47 10.46 -20.76
N THR A 78 2.54 10.59 -19.44
CA THR A 78 2.00 11.75 -18.70
C THR A 78 3.10 12.74 -18.33
N LEU A 79 2.74 14.01 -18.13
CA LEU A 79 3.68 15.03 -17.64
C LEU A 79 4.19 14.69 -16.22
N GLN A 80 3.30 14.13 -15.40
CA GLN A 80 3.57 13.70 -14.03
C GLN A 80 4.68 12.66 -13.94
N PHE A 81 4.91 11.87 -15.00
CA PHE A 81 6.03 10.93 -15.04
C PHE A 81 7.37 11.65 -14.81
N ASN A 82 7.68 12.62 -15.66
CA ASN A 82 8.96 13.34 -15.62
C ASN A 82 9.11 14.20 -14.36
N GLU A 83 8.00 14.72 -13.84
CA GLU A 83 8.01 15.61 -12.67
C GLU A 83 8.20 14.86 -11.35
N TYR A 84 7.69 13.63 -11.22
CA TYR A 84 7.59 12.94 -9.92
C TYR A 84 8.41 11.65 -9.81
N VAL A 85 8.80 11.02 -10.93
CA VAL A 85 9.55 9.75 -10.88
C VAL A 85 10.90 9.93 -10.16
N GLY A 86 11.14 9.08 -9.17
CA GLY A 86 12.37 9.06 -8.39
C GLY A 86 12.69 10.36 -7.61
N LYS A 87 11.67 11.13 -7.19
CA LYS A 87 11.87 12.44 -6.56
C LYS A 87 11.64 12.50 -5.05
N TYR A 88 11.06 11.48 -4.44
CA TYR A 88 10.61 11.54 -3.05
C TYR A 88 11.22 10.42 -2.18
N PRO A 89 11.65 10.74 -0.95
CA PRO A 89 11.93 9.72 0.04
C PRO A 89 10.64 9.00 0.45
N ILE A 90 10.74 7.68 0.66
CA ILE A 90 9.62 6.80 0.96
C ILE A 90 9.72 6.25 2.38
N ILE A 91 8.61 6.33 3.12
CA ILE A 91 8.38 5.56 4.35
C ILE A 91 7.31 4.51 4.00
N PHE A 92 7.67 3.23 4.01
CA PHE A 92 6.76 2.13 3.70
C PHE A 92 6.62 1.19 4.89
N LEU A 93 5.39 0.90 5.31
CA LEU A 93 5.08 -0.06 6.37
C LEU A 93 3.99 -1.02 5.87
N SER A 94 4.14 -2.31 6.15
CA SER A 94 3.09 -3.31 5.88
C SER A 94 2.70 -4.00 7.18
N PHE A 95 1.44 -3.88 7.59
CA PHE A 95 0.95 -4.52 8.82
C PHE A 95 0.35 -5.91 8.59
N LYS A 96 0.58 -6.50 7.40
CA LYS A 96 0.01 -7.79 6.98
C LYS A 96 0.28 -8.97 7.92
N ASP A 97 1.41 -8.92 8.62
CA ASP A 97 1.88 -9.99 9.50
C ASP A 97 1.60 -9.72 10.99
N ILE A 98 0.99 -8.58 11.33
CA ILE A 98 0.68 -8.21 12.72
C ILE A 98 -0.70 -8.76 13.10
N LYS A 99 -0.72 -10.04 13.48
CA LYS A 99 -1.94 -10.79 13.84
C LYS A 99 -1.86 -11.40 15.24
N SER A 100 -1.13 -10.73 16.14
CA SER A 100 -0.87 -11.23 17.48
C SER A 100 -2.16 -11.31 18.32
N THR A 101 -2.16 -12.21 19.31
CA THR A 101 -3.33 -12.46 20.17
C THR A 101 -3.35 -11.61 21.43
N ASN A 102 -2.31 -10.81 21.66
CA ASN A 102 -2.22 -9.87 22.78
C ASN A 102 -1.65 -8.51 22.34
N ILE A 103 -1.84 -7.49 23.18
CA ILE A 103 -1.45 -6.12 22.90
C ILE A 103 0.06 -5.92 22.84
N ASP A 104 0.83 -6.55 23.73
CA ASP A 104 2.28 -6.35 23.83
C ASP A 104 2.96 -6.83 22.54
N ASP A 105 2.66 -8.05 22.09
CA ASP A 105 3.20 -8.60 20.83
C ASP A 105 2.75 -7.79 19.60
N THR A 106 1.55 -7.21 19.63
CA THR A 106 1.04 -6.36 18.54
C THR A 106 1.85 -5.05 18.46
N ILE A 107 2.09 -4.41 19.61
CA ILE A 107 2.89 -3.19 19.71
C ILE A 107 4.34 -3.48 19.33
N GLU A 108 4.93 -4.55 19.84
CA GLU A 108 6.31 -4.96 19.50
C GLU A 108 6.45 -5.28 18.00
N GLY A 109 5.45 -5.89 17.37
CA GLY A 109 5.41 -6.07 15.92
C GLY A 109 5.46 -4.74 15.16
N ILE A 110 4.69 -3.74 15.58
CA ILE A 110 4.70 -2.40 14.97
C ILE A 110 6.04 -1.68 15.22
N LYS A 111 6.57 -1.78 16.45
CA LYS A 111 7.89 -1.23 16.79
C LYS A 111 8.97 -1.82 15.90
N SER A 112 8.96 -3.14 15.70
CA SER A 112 9.91 -3.83 14.82
C SER A 112 9.88 -3.29 13.40
N LEU A 113 8.69 -3.09 12.82
CA LEU A 113 8.56 -2.48 11.49
C LEU A 113 9.07 -1.04 11.45
N ILE A 114 8.77 -0.23 12.47
CA ILE A 114 9.30 1.14 12.57
C ILE A 114 10.82 1.13 12.63
N THR A 115 11.40 0.27 13.48
CA THR A 115 12.85 0.14 13.65
C THR A 115 13.52 -0.32 12.35
N GLU A 116 12.93 -1.27 11.62
CA GLU A 116 13.40 -1.68 10.30
C GLU A 116 13.45 -0.48 9.33
N VAL A 117 12.39 0.31 9.28
CA VAL A 117 12.32 1.49 8.40
C VAL A 117 13.34 2.55 8.82
N PHE A 118 13.58 2.78 10.11
CA PHE A 118 14.66 3.66 10.57
C PHE A 118 16.04 3.14 10.16
N GLY A 119 16.27 1.83 10.29
CA GLY A 119 17.51 1.17 9.89
C GLY A 119 17.87 1.37 8.42
N LEU A 120 16.87 1.46 7.53
CA LEU A 120 17.09 1.75 6.11
C LEU A 120 17.81 3.09 5.86
N PHE A 121 17.74 4.03 6.79
CA PHE A 121 18.31 5.38 6.69
C PHE A 121 19.35 5.67 7.77
N GLU A 122 19.80 4.66 8.52
CA GLU A 122 20.69 4.85 9.67
C GLU A 122 22.00 5.56 9.28
N GLU A 123 22.59 5.15 8.16
CA GLU A 123 23.82 5.77 7.65
C GLU A 123 23.62 7.24 7.28
N GLU A 124 22.55 7.60 6.57
CA GLU A 124 22.25 8.98 6.23
C GLU A 124 21.90 9.82 7.46
N ILE A 125 21.16 9.26 8.41
CA ILE A 125 20.80 9.94 9.66
C ILE A 125 22.04 10.20 10.52
N SER A 126 23.00 9.27 10.57
CA SER A 126 24.24 9.43 11.35
C SER A 126 25.11 10.61 10.90
N LYS A 127 24.93 11.07 9.66
CA LYS A 127 25.66 12.21 9.07
C LYS A 127 25.00 13.56 9.36
N LEU A 128 23.80 13.56 9.94
CA LEU A 128 23.07 14.79 10.28
C LEU A 128 23.53 15.38 11.62
N GLU A 129 23.58 16.70 11.69
CA GLU A 129 23.62 17.40 12.97
C GLU A 129 22.22 17.42 13.59
N LEU A 130 22.00 16.54 14.56
CA LEU A 130 20.72 16.39 15.25
C LEU A 130 20.70 17.16 16.57
N SER A 131 19.50 17.55 16.98
CA SER A 131 19.30 17.99 18.36
C SER A 131 19.60 16.82 19.32
N LYS A 132 20.04 17.12 20.55
CA LYS A 132 20.30 16.08 21.57
C LYS A 132 19.09 15.18 21.79
N LYS A 133 17.88 15.75 21.73
CA LYS A 133 16.63 15.00 21.86
C LYS A 133 16.43 14.03 20.69
N ASP A 134 16.51 14.52 19.45
CA ASP A 134 16.27 13.68 18.26
C ASP A 134 17.30 12.56 18.17
N SER A 135 18.57 12.84 18.52
CA SER A 135 19.63 11.83 18.58
C SER A 135 19.29 10.71 19.57
N ILE A 136 18.82 11.04 20.77
CA ILE A 136 18.40 10.06 21.78
C ILE A 136 17.17 9.28 21.32
N ASP A 137 16.18 9.94 20.71
CA ASP A 137 14.96 9.28 20.24
C ASP A 137 15.28 8.29 19.10
N VAL A 138 16.14 8.66 18.15
CA VAL A 138 16.62 7.78 17.06
C VAL A 138 17.35 6.56 17.63
N GLU A 139 18.34 6.78 18.50
CA GLU A 139 19.11 5.70 19.11
C GLU A 139 18.18 4.73 19.86
N ASN A 140 17.25 5.26 20.66
CA ASN A 140 16.31 4.45 21.41
C ASN A 140 15.35 3.66 20.51
N ILE A 141 14.95 4.17 19.36
CA ILE A 141 14.14 3.43 18.38
C ILE A 141 14.97 2.29 17.77
N LEU A 142 16.19 2.57 17.33
CA LEU A 142 17.08 1.58 16.70
C LEU A 142 17.41 0.42 17.63
N TYR A 143 17.57 0.68 18.93
CA TYR A 143 17.90 -0.34 19.94
C TYR A 143 16.71 -0.85 20.76
N PHE A 144 15.47 -0.61 20.34
CA PHE A 144 14.26 -1.05 21.05
C PHE A 144 14.13 -0.57 22.51
N ARG A 145 14.70 0.59 22.83
CA ARG A 145 14.66 1.23 24.17
C ARG A 145 13.65 2.37 24.26
N ALA A 146 13.06 2.77 23.14
CA ALA A 146 12.12 3.89 23.08
C ALA A 146 10.78 3.54 23.74
N SER A 147 10.19 4.54 24.41
CA SER A 147 8.83 4.42 24.96
C SER A 147 7.78 4.36 23.85
N ASN A 148 6.59 3.83 24.17
CA ASN A 148 5.45 3.82 23.23
C ASN A 148 5.12 5.21 22.67
N ARG A 149 5.29 6.28 23.47
CA ARG A 149 5.07 7.66 23.03
C ARG A 149 6.07 8.12 21.98
N VAL A 150 7.34 7.68 22.07
CA VAL A 150 8.36 7.98 21.05
C VAL A 150 8.02 7.23 19.76
N TYR A 151 7.66 5.95 19.85
CA TYR A 151 7.20 5.18 18.69
C TYR A 151 5.95 5.77 18.02
N GLN A 152 4.97 6.27 18.78
CA GLN A 152 3.80 6.95 18.22
C GLN A 152 4.16 8.23 17.43
N ASN A 153 5.32 8.84 17.70
CA ASN A 153 5.79 10.03 16.98
C ASN A 153 6.90 9.71 15.96
N SER A 154 7.30 8.45 15.83
CA SER A 154 8.48 8.04 15.07
C SER A 154 8.38 8.37 13.59
N LEU A 155 7.20 8.21 12.98
CA LEU A 155 6.99 8.50 11.56
C LEU A 155 7.09 10.00 11.27
N ARG A 156 6.67 10.85 12.20
CA ARG A 156 6.87 12.30 12.12
C ARG A 156 8.35 12.65 12.24
N LEU A 157 9.03 12.05 13.21
CA LEU A 157 10.48 12.22 13.42
C LEU A 157 11.22 11.83 12.15
N LEU A 158 11.00 10.62 11.63
CA LEU A 158 11.63 10.14 10.41
C LEU A 158 11.32 11.06 9.22
N SER A 159 10.06 11.50 9.07
CA SER A 159 9.69 12.46 8.01
C SER A 159 10.55 13.74 8.07
N SER A 160 10.78 14.27 9.27
CA SER A 160 11.62 15.47 9.47
C SER A 160 13.11 15.21 9.17
N LEU A 161 13.62 14.02 9.52
CA LEU A 161 15.00 13.63 9.25
C LEU A 161 15.22 13.47 7.74
N LEU A 162 14.31 12.78 7.05
CA LEU A 162 14.37 12.60 5.60
C LEU A 162 14.24 13.93 4.86
N TYR A 163 13.46 14.88 5.38
CA TYR A 163 13.43 16.23 4.84
C TYR A 163 14.78 16.93 4.96
N LYS A 164 15.48 16.80 6.10
CA LYS A 164 16.85 17.35 6.26
C LYS A 164 17.87 16.69 5.32
N ILE A 165 17.75 15.39 5.05
CA ILE A 165 18.67 14.64 4.18
C ILE A 165 18.45 14.99 2.71
N TYR A 166 17.20 14.94 2.25
CA TYR A 166 16.88 15.00 0.82
C TYR A 166 16.31 16.35 0.37
N ASN A 167 16.04 17.28 1.29
CA ASN A 167 15.32 18.54 1.04
C ASN A 167 14.01 18.33 0.27
N LYS A 168 13.31 17.23 0.60
CA LYS A 168 12.08 16.79 -0.02
C LYS A 168 11.14 16.25 1.04
N LYS A 169 9.86 16.60 0.92
CA LYS A 169 8.80 16.02 1.72
C LYS A 169 8.68 14.51 1.42
N VAL A 170 8.22 13.71 2.37
CA VAL A 170 8.13 12.25 2.25
C VAL A 170 6.81 11.80 1.63
N VAL A 171 6.84 10.66 0.97
CA VAL A 171 5.64 9.86 0.69
C VAL A 171 5.55 8.74 1.72
N ILE A 172 4.42 8.64 2.42
CA ILE A 172 4.17 7.59 3.41
C ILE A 172 3.15 6.60 2.85
N LEU A 173 3.52 5.33 2.82
CA LEU A 173 2.73 4.23 2.30
C LEU A 173 2.49 3.21 3.42
N ILE A 174 1.23 2.92 3.74
CA ILE A 174 0.87 1.92 4.75
C ILE A 174 -0.03 0.87 4.13
N ASP A 175 0.45 -0.38 4.09
CA ASP A 175 -0.32 -1.52 3.61
C ASP A 175 -0.98 -2.29 4.75
N GLU A 176 -2.19 -2.78 4.47
CA GLU A 176 -3.04 -3.55 5.39
C GLU A 176 -3.18 -2.94 6.80
N TYR A 177 -3.43 -1.62 6.87
CA TYR A 177 -3.51 -0.89 8.14
C TYR A 177 -4.52 -1.48 9.14
N ASP A 178 -5.57 -2.12 8.62
CA ASP A 178 -6.68 -2.69 9.36
C ASP A 178 -6.40 -4.08 9.92
N THR A 179 -5.33 -4.77 9.49
CA THR A 179 -4.96 -6.10 9.98
C THR A 179 -4.76 -6.17 11.51
N PRO A 180 -3.88 -5.37 12.13
CA PRO A 180 -3.70 -5.40 13.58
C PRO A 180 -4.95 -4.91 14.33
N ILE A 181 -5.71 -3.99 13.73
CA ILE A 181 -6.94 -3.50 14.32
C ILE A 181 -7.99 -4.61 14.38
N HIS A 182 -8.13 -5.37 13.29
CA HIS A 182 -9.02 -6.53 13.23
C HIS A 182 -8.59 -7.63 14.21
N ALA A 183 -7.29 -7.93 14.29
CA ALA A 183 -6.75 -8.89 15.27
C ALA A 183 -7.06 -8.47 16.72
N SER A 184 -6.89 -7.18 17.03
CA SER A 184 -7.21 -6.64 18.36
C SER A 184 -8.69 -6.74 18.73
N TYR A 185 -9.57 -6.61 17.73
CA TYR A 185 -11.01 -6.76 17.92
C TYR A 185 -11.38 -8.21 18.21
N LEU A 186 -10.84 -9.16 17.44
CA LEU A 186 -11.12 -10.58 17.62
C LEU A 186 -10.61 -11.14 18.96
N ASN A 187 -9.50 -10.61 19.46
CA ASN A 187 -8.85 -11.08 20.68
C ASN A 187 -9.14 -10.21 21.92
N GLY A 188 -10.01 -9.21 21.81
CA GLY A 188 -10.53 -8.47 22.96
C GLY A 188 -9.65 -7.35 23.54
N TYR A 189 -8.56 -6.95 22.88
CA TYR A 189 -7.66 -5.87 23.34
C TYR A 189 -7.77 -4.58 22.50
N TYR A 190 -8.83 -4.45 21.69
CA TYR A 190 -9.06 -3.30 20.80
C TYR A 190 -9.02 -1.95 21.51
N SER A 191 -9.68 -1.80 22.67
CA SER A 191 -9.80 -0.52 23.38
C SER A 191 -8.46 0.06 23.81
N GLU A 192 -7.51 -0.81 24.18
CA GLU A 192 -6.18 -0.40 24.61
C GLU A 192 -5.26 -0.15 23.40
N PHE A 193 -5.39 -0.98 22.36
CA PHE A 193 -4.57 -0.86 21.15
C PHE A 193 -4.94 0.34 20.28
N ILE A 194 -6.23 0.71 20.23
CA ILE A 194 -6.73 1.74 19.31
C ILE A 194 -6.09 3.11 19.54
N ASP A 195 -5.76 3.42 20.79
CA ASP A 195 -5.10 4.66 21.17
C ASP A 195 -3.67 4.72 20.64
N PHE A 196 -2.96 3.59 20.67
CA PHE A 196 -1.60 3.49 20.13
C PHE A 196 -1.59 3.73 18.63
N ILE A 197 -2.41 2.98 17.88
CA ILE A 197 -2.43 3.09 16.42
C ILE A 197 -2.96 4.45 15.96
N ARG A 198 -3.96 5.02 16.65
CA ARG A 198 -4.44 6.37 16.36
C ARG A 198 -3.34 7.40 16.50
N ASN A 199 -2.58 7.37 17.58
CA ASN A 199 -1.50 8.34 17.81
C ASN A 199 -0.38 8.18 16.78
N LEU A 200 0.00 6.94 16.45
CA LEU A 200 0.99 6.64 15.40
C LEU A 200 0.57 7.22 14.04
N LEU A 201 -0.64 6.91 13.59
CA LEU A 201 -1.15 7.38 12.32
C LEU A 201 -1.36 8.90 12.33
N SER A 202 -1.82 9.48 13.45
CA SER A 202 -1.95 10.94 13.60
C SER A 202 -0.60 11.62 13.49
N GLY A 203 0.45 11.11 14.13
CA GLY A 203 1.81 11.62 13.97
C GLY A 203 2.33 11.55 12.54
N ALA A 204 1.99 10.48 11.81
CA ALA A 204 2.39 10.31 10.42
C ALA A 204 1.67 11.26 9.46
N PHE A 205 0.35 11.44 9.63
CA PHE A 205 -0.53 11.99 8.60
C PHE A 205 -1.17 13.33 8.95
N LYS A 206 -1.31 13.68 10.22
CA LYS A 206 -1.95 14.93 10.65
C LYS A 206 -0.89 15.93 11.13
N ASP A 207 -0.97 17.15 10.63
CA ASP A 207 -0.05 18.25 10.97
C ASP A 207 1.44 17.86 10.80
N ASN A 208 1.73 16.96 9.86
CA ASN A 208 3.09 16.59 9.47
C ASN A 208 3.52 17.46 8.29
N ASP A 209 4.21 18.57 8.59
CA ASP A 209 4.69 19.54 7.59
C ASP A 209 5.59 18.93 6.52
N TYR A 210 6.23 17.81 6.84
CA TYR A 210 7.16 17.08 5.99
C TYR A 210 6.48 16.04 5.11
N LEU A 211 5.16 15.87 5.18
CA LEU A 211 4.40 14.94 4.34
C LEU A 211 4.07 15.57 2.98
N TYR A 212 4.40 14.87 1.89
CA TYR A 212 3.91 15.18 0.56
C TYR A 212 2.59 14.45 0.27
N LYS A 213 2.61 13.12 0.35
CA LYS A 213 1.44 12.28 0.06
C LYS A 213 1.40 11.05 0.98
N GLY A 214 0.22 10.73 1.48
CA GLY A 214 -0.05 9.51 2.24
C GLY A 214 -0.98 8.58 1.47
N VAL A 215 -0.62 7.29 1.35
CA VAL A 215 -1.51 6.27 0.78
C VAL A 215 -1.63 5.11 1.77
N ILE A 216 -2.86 4.77 2.11
CA ILE A 216 -3.18 3.70 3.06
C ILE A 216 -4.07 2.69 2.33
N THR A 217 -3.77 1.40 2.47
CA THR A 217 -4.61 0.32 1.97
C THR A 217 -5.07 -0.60 3.08
N GLY A 218 -6.25 -1.18 2.89
CA GLY A 218 -6.86 -2.15 3.79
C GLY A 218 -8.03 -2.84 3.11
N ILE A 219 -8.77 -3.66 3.85
CA ILE A 219 -10.01 -4.28 3.37
C ILE A 219 -11.20 -3.38 3.69
N LEU A 220 -11.26 -2.86 4.92
CA LEU A 220 -12.38 -2.09 5.42
C LEU A 220 -11.94 -0.68 5.81
N ARG A 221 -12.91 0.24 5.82
CA ARG A 221 -12.79 1.47 6.58
C ARG A 221 -13.14 1.13 8.03
N VAL A 222 -12.16 1.12 8.93
CA VAL A 222 -12.43 0.93 10.36
C VAL A 222 -12.96 2.24 10.94
N SER A 223 -14.25 2.48 10.74
CA SER A 223 -14.93 3.74 11.01
C SER A 223 -15.50 3.89 12.42
N ARG A 224 -14.98 3.16 13.42
CA ARG A 224 -15.27 3.53 14.81
C ARG A 224 -14.62 4.90 15.05
N GLU A 225 -15.37 5.83 15.64
CA GLU A 225 -15.02 7.25 15.88
C GLU A 225 -13.63 7.44 16.54
N SER A 226 -13.05 6.38 17.09
CA SER A 226 -11.73 6.32 17.72
C SER A 226 -10.58 6.74 16.80
N ILE A 227 -10.31 6.11 15.65
CA ILE A 227 -9.11 6.43 14.83
C ILE A 227 -9.28 7.76 14.07
N PHE A 228 -10.41 7.93 13.38
CA PHE A 228 -10.61 9.05 12.48
C PHE A 228 -10.93 10.39 13.17
N SER A 229 -11.25 10.38 14.47
CA SER A 229 -11.26 11.63 15.26
C SER A 229 -9.87 12.26 15.34
N GLY A 230 -8.81 11.45 15.36
CA GLY A 230 -7.42 11.88 15.24
C GLY A 230 -6.97 12.18 13.82
N LEU A 231 -7.69 11.70 12.80
CA LEU A 231 -7.30 11.70 11.38
C LEU A 231 -8.41 12.24 10.46
N ASN A 232 -8.89 13.44 10.77
CA ASN A 232 -9.98 14.08 10.02
C ASN A 232 -9.57 14.62 8.64
N ASN A 233 -8.31 14.44 8.23
CA ASN A 233 -7.76 14.85 6.94
C ASN A 233 -7.61 13.71 5.91
N ILE A 234 -8.05 12.49 6.25
CA ILE A 234 -7.97 11.33 5.34
C ILE A 234 -9.18 11.28 4.41
N ALA A 235 -8.95 11.41 3.10
CA ALA A 235 -9.96 11.11 2.10
C ALA A 235 -10.06 9.60 1.90
N THR A 236 -11.26 9.04 2.03
CA THR A 236 -11.50 7.59 1.87
C THR A 236 -12.28 7.33 0.60
N TYR A 237 -11.74 6.51 -0.31
CA TYR A 237 -12.39 6.12 -1.56
C TYR A 237 -12.67 4.62 -1.55
N THR A 238 -13.86 4.26 -1.10
CA THR A 238 -14.37 2.90 -0.93
C THR A 238 -14.81 2.27 -2.26
N ILE A 239 -15.51 1.14 -2.18
CA ILE A 239 -16.06 0.46 -3.36
C ILE A 239 -17.22 1.24 -4.01
N VAL A 240 -17.85 2.20 -3.32
CA VAL A 240 -18.97 2.96 -3.90
C VAL A 240 -18.51 4.20 -4.67
N ASP A 241 -17.25 4.61 -4.50
CA ASP A 241 -16.70 5.83 -5.08
C ASP A 241 -16.26 5.59 -6.54
N TYR A 242 -16.32 6.64 -7.37
CA TYR A 242 -15.97 6.55 -8.78
C TYR A 242 -14.45 6.67 -9.00
N GLU A 243 -13.81 7.48 -8.17
CA GLU A 243 -12.37 7.65 -8.11
C GLU A 243 -11.71 6.32 -7.72
N TYR A 244 -10.59 6.03 -8.40
CA TYR A 244 -9.80 4.83 -8.23
C TYR A 244 -10.57 3.51 -8.49
N SER A 245 -11.76 3.57 -9.10
CA SER A 245 -12.66 2.41 -9.25
C SER A 245 -12.03 1.29 -10.09
N ASN A 246 -11.40 1.64 -11.21
CA ASN A 246 -10.70 0.71 -12.11
C ASN A 246 -9.18 0.64 -11.88
N ARG A 247 -8.67 1.20 -10.77
CA ARG A 247 -7.23 1.15 -10.44
C ARG A 247 -6.83 -0.11 -9.69
N PHE A 248 -7.81 -0.86 -9.18
CA PHE A 248 -7.62 -2.13 -8.48
C PHE A 248 -8.54 -3.17 -9.11
N GLY A 249 -8.14 -4.44 -9.06
CA GLY A 249 -8.86 -5.50 -9.77
C GLY A 249 -8.76 -5.38 -11.30
N PHE A 250 -9.47 -6.25 -12.01
CA PHE A 250 -9.50 -6.26 -13.48
C PHE A 250 -10.86 -5.79 -14.01
N THR A 251 -10.87 -4.84 -14.94
CA THR A 251 -12.10 -4.45 -15.65
C THR A 251 -12.59 -5.59 -16.55
N ILE A 252 -13.78 -5.43 -17.14
CA ILE A 252 -14.28 -6.33 -18.18
C ILE A 252 -13.27 -6.43 -19.33
N ASP A 253 -12.81 -5.30 -19.86
CA ASP A 253 -11.88 -5.25 -20.99
C ASP A 253 -10.54 -5.90 -20.66
N GLU A 254 -10.01 -5.67 -19.46
CA GLU A 254 -8.77 -6.29 -19.00
C GLU A 254 -8.90 -7.80 -18.80
N THR A 255 -10.07 -8.24 -18.31
CA THR A 255 -10.39 -9.67 -18.16
C THR A 255 -10.50 -10.34 -19.52
N GLN A 256 -11.17 -9.71 -20.48
CA GLN A 256 -11.23 -10.21 -21.86
C GLN A 256 -9.86 -10.22 -22.53
N LYS A 257 -9.04 -9.20 -22.26
CA LYS A 257 -7.68 -9.12 -22.77
C LYS A 257 -6.80 -10.27 -22.28
N ILE A 258 -6.78 -10.54 -20.98
CA ILE A 258 -5.98 -11.66 -20.45
C ILE A 258 -6.47 -13.00 -20.98
N LEU A 259 -7.79 -13.21 -21.09
CA LEU A 259 -8.32 -14.43 -21.70
C LEU A 259 -7.85 -14.57 -23.15
N THR A 260 -7.88 -13.49 -23.92
CA THR A 260 -7.43 -13.48 -25.32
C THR A 260 -5.93 -13.74 -25.45
N ASP A 261 -5.10 -13.09 -24.64
CA ASP A 261 -3.64 -13.25 -24.65
C ASP A 261 -3.21 -14.71 -24.32
N PHE A 262 -4.08 -15.49 -23.67
CA PHE A 262 -3.87 -16.90 -23.33
C PHE A 262 -4.73 -17.88 -24.16
N ASN A 263 -5.33 -17.44 -25.26
CA ASN A 263 -6.16 -18.23 -26.18
C ASN A 263 -7.42 -18.84 -25.52
N LEU A 264 -8.09 -18.06 -24.67
CA LEU A 264 -9.30 -18.41 -23.93
C LEU A 264 -10.43 -17.39 -24.18
N SER A 265 -10.47 -16.73 -25.34
CA SER A 265 -11.48 -15.69 -25.63
C SER A 265 -12.92 -16.20 -25.56
N ASP A 266 -13.16 -17.45 -25.96
CA ASP A 266 -14.52 -18.01 -26.09
C ASP A 266 -15.21 -18.31 -24.76
N ILE A 267 -14.46 -18.36 -23.65
CA ILE A 267 -14.99 -18.76 -22.32
C ILE A 267 -15.24 -17.57 -21.39
N TYR A 268 -15.20 -16.34 -21.91
CA TYR A 268 -15.47 -15.14 -21.10
C TYR A 268 -16.82 -15.20 -20.40
N LYS A 269 -17.86 -15.71 -21.07
CA LYS A 269 -19.19 -15.82 -20.49
C LYS A 269 -19.19 -16.72 -19.25
N ASP A 270 -18.57 -17.89 -19.33
CA ASP A 270 -18.50 -18.82 -18.20
C ASP A 270 -17.69 -18.24 -17.01
N VAL A 271 -16.60 -17.52 -17.32
CA VAL A 271 -15.79 -16.79 -16.33
C VAL A 271 -16.62 -15.68 -15.67
N SER A 272 -17.37 -14.93 -16.46
CA SER A 272 -18.25 -13.86 -15.99
C SER A 272 -19.34 -14.42 -15.10
N ASP A 273 -20.00 -15.50 -15.50
CA ASP A 273 -21.08 -16.13 -14.74
C ASP A 273 -20.56 -16.74 -13.43
N SER A 274 -19.32 -17.26 -13.42
CA SER A 274 -18.73 -17.92 -12.24
C SER A 274 -18.16 -16.93 -11.21
N TYR A 275 -17.59 -15.81 -11.66
CA TYR A 275 -16.94 -14.85 -10.76
C TYR A 275 -17.72 -13.54 -10.56
N ASN A 276 -18.70 -13.24 -11.42
CA ASN A 276 -19.69 -12.14 -11.41
C ASN A 276 -19.12 -10.70 -11.36
N GLY A 277 -17.88 -10.53 -10.94
CA GLY A 277 -17.26 -9.24 -10.66
C GLY A 277 -17.87 -8.53 -9.44
N TYR A 278 -17.23 -7.45 -9.04
CA TYR A 278 -17.64 -6.55 -7.98
C TYR A 278 -18.05 -5.24 -8.61
N LYS A 279 -19.17 -4.67 -8.18
CA LYS A 279 -19.55 -3.31 -8.61
C LYS A 279 -18.73 -2.30 -7.82
N ILE A 280 -17.77 -1.66 -8.47
CA ILE A 280 -16.94 -0.61 -7.88
C ILE A 280 -17.20 0.69 -8.63
N GLY A 281 -17.87 1.65 -7.99
CA GLY A 281 -18.39 2.83 -8.67
C GLY A 281 -19.33 2.43 -9.83
N LYS A 282 -18.97 2.80 -11.08
CA LYS A 282 -19.71 2.39 -12.29
C LYS A 282 -19.15 1.12 -12.94
N GLU A 283 -17.99 0.68 -12.52
CA GLU A 283 -17.24 -0.39 -13.18
C GLU A 283 -17.59 -1.76 -12.59
N THR A 284 -17.56 -2.79 -13.44
CA THR A 284 -17.57 -4.18 -12.99
C THR A 284 -16.12 -4.67 -12.95
N ILE A 285 -15.65 -4.99 -11.75
CA ILE A 285 -14.25 -5.31 -11.47
C ILE A 285 -14.13 -6.75 -10.99
N PHE A 286 -13.40 -7.57 -11.73
CA PHE A 286 -13.08 -8.95 -11.39
C PHE A 286 -11.91 -9.04 -10.40
N ASN A 287 -11.94 -10.08 -9.57
CA ASN A 287 -10.86 -10.38 -8.64
C ASN A 287 -9.63 -10.93 -9.41
N PRO A 288 -8.46 -10.25 -9.35
CA PRO A 288 -7.25 -10.68 -10.07
C PRO A 288 -6.82 -12.10 -9.74
N TRP A 289 -6.87 -12.49 -8.48
CA TRP A 289 -6.45 -13.83 -8.06
C TRP A 289 -7.33 -14.92 -8.69
N SER A 290 -8.65 -14.73 -8.71
CA SER A 290 -9.54 -15.68 -9.36
C SER A 290 -9.27 -15.80 -10.86
N ILE A 291 -9.07 -14.68 -11.56
CA ILE A 291 -8.78 -14.69 -13.00
C ILE A 291 -7.41 -15.29 -13.30
N LEU A 292 -6.36 -14.90 -12.57
CA LEU A 292 -5.02 -15.44 -12.77
C LEU A 292 -4.95 -16.95 -12.51
N ASN A 293 -5.57 -17.43 -11.44
CA ASN A 293 -5.61 -18.88 -11.15
C ASN A 293 -6.42 -19.63 -12.21
N PHE A 294 -7.56 -19.08 -12.64
CA PHE A 294 -8.35 -19.65 -13.72
C PHE A 294 -7.54 -19.83 -15.02
N VAL A 295 -6.76 -18.81 -15.41
CA VAL A 295 -5.93 -18.88 -16.63
C VAL A 295 -4.76 -19.85 -16.45
N SER A 296 -4.23 -19.96 -15.23
CA SER A 296 -3.10 -20.86 -14.93
C SER A 296 -3.51 -22.33 -14.84
N ASP A 297 -4.70 -22.62 -14.35
CA ASP A 297 -5.20 -23.99 -14.15
C ASP A 297 -5.84 -24.53 -15.44
N LYS A 298 -5.02 -25.23 -16.22
CA LYS A 298 -5.44 -25.76 -17.52
C LYS A 298 -6.37 -26.97 -17.41
N GLU A 299 -6.33 -27.68 -16.29
CA GLU A 299 -7.04 -28.95 -16.08
C GLU A 299 -8.36 -28.76 -15.33
N HIS A 300 -8.41 -27.88 -14.33
CA HIS A 300 -9.59 -27.62 -13.51
C HIS A 300 -10.07 -26.17 -13.70
N ARG A 301 -10.80 -25.94 -14.78
CA ARG A 301 -11.37 -24.62 -15.10
C ARG A 301 -12.60 -24.33 -14.22
N LEU A 302 -12.73 -23.07 -13.77
CA LEU A 302 -13.87 -22.53 -12.98
C LEU A 302 -14.01 -23.07 -11.54
N LEU A 303 -12.90 -23.26 -10.83
CA LEU A 303 -12.94 -23.50 -9.39
C LEU A 303 -13.26 -22.21 -8.60
N PRO A 304 -13.80 -22.31 -7.37
CA PRO A 304 -14.07 -21.16 -6.52
C PRO A 304 -12.77 -20.60 -5.91
N TYR A 305 -11.87 -20.07 -6.73
CA TYR A 305 -10.58 -19.50 -6.29
C TYR A 305 -10.72 -18.30 -5.34
N TRP A 306 -11.93 -17.75 -5.21
CA TRP A 306 -12.29 -16.71 -4.23
C TRP A 306 -12.64 -17.26 -2.84
N ALA A 307 -12.98 -18.56 -2.72
CA ALA A 307 -13.37 -19.19 -1.46
C ALA A 307 -12.18 -19.82 -0.72
N ASN A 308 -11.11 -20.18 -1.43
CA ASN A 308 -9.88 -20.75 -0.86
C ASN A 308 -8.85 -19.67 -0.43
N THR A 309 -9.31 -18.50 0.01
CA THR A 309 -8.46 -17.34 0.38
C THR A 309 -8.72 -16.76 1.76
#